data_AF-A0A9D8E181-F1
#
_entry.id   AF-A0A9D8E181-F1
#
_cell.length_a   1.000
_cell.length_b   1.000
_cell.length_c   1.000
_cell.angle_alpha   90.00
_cell.angle_beta   90.00
_cell.angle_gamma   90.00
#
_symmetry.space_group_name_H-M   'P 1'
#
loop_
_entity.id
_entity.type
_entity.pdbx_description
1 polymer ?
#
loop_
_entity_poly.entity_id
_entity_poly.type
_entity_poly.pdbx_seq_one_letter_code
_entity_poly.pdbx_strand_id
1 'polypeptide(L)'
;LDAGCQEINDLDGTFELISEATDLVSVRTALQRAGIDYESADVSFLSTMNITVDDETAAKIFKLLEALEDSDEVQSVYANFDASDRALAQA
;
A
#
# COMPACT_ATOMS: atom_id res chain seq x y z
N LEU A 1 14.12 3.53 12.37
CA LEU A 1 15.24 3.10 11.48
C LEU A 1 16.01 1.92 12.09
N ASP A 2 16.50 2.00 13.34
CA ASP A 2 17.30 0.91 13.97
C ASP A 2 16.64 -0.48 14.04
N ALA A 3 15.31 -0.58 13.87
CA ALA A 3 14.56 -1.83 13.86
C ALA A 3 14.37 -2.47 12.46
N GLY A 4 14.95 -1.89 11.41
CA GLY A 4 14.83 -2.36 10.02
C GLY A 4 13.80 -1.60 9.17
N CYS A 5 13.21 -0.52 9.68
CA CYS A 5 12.38 0.39 8.89
C CYS A 5 13.27 1.19 7.92
N GLN A 6 12.89 1.21 6.65
CA GLN A 6 13.60 1.87 5.56
C GLN A 6 13.04 3.25 5.26
N GLU A 7 11.72 3.39 5.26
CA GLU A 7 11.02 4.61 4.86
C GLU A 7 9.81 4.87 5.75
N ILE A 8 9.47 6.15 5.94
CA ILE A 8 8.32 6.60 6.72
C ILE A 8 7.60 7.68 5.90
N ASN A 9 6.35 7.40 5.53
CA ASN A 9 5.47 8.32 4.83
C ASN A 9 4.46 8.93 5.80
N ASP A 10 4.27 10.24 5.72
CA ASP A 10 3.21 10.95 6.43
C ASP A 10 2.01 11.09 5.50
N LEU A 11 0.91 10.41 5.83
CA LEU A 11 -0.32 10.34 5.04
C LEU A 11 -1.45 11.15 5.70
N ASP A 12 -1.13 12.37 6.17
CA ASP A 12 -2.09 13.34 6.71
C ASP A 12 -3.09 12.72 7.71
N GLY A 13 -2.56 12.14 8.78
CA GLY A 13 -3.34 11.55 9.87
C GLY A 13 -2.95 10.13 10.22
N THR A 14 -2.21 9.46 9.35
CA THR A 14 -1.57 8.16 9.61
C THR A 14 -0.12 8.17 9.13
N PHE A 15 0.73 7.38 9.77
CA PHE A 15 2.10 7.14 9.32
C PHE A 15 2.18 5.76 8.71
N GLU A 16 2.71 5.68 7.49
CA GLU A 16 3.05 4.43 6.85
C GLU A 16 4.54 4.17 7.02
N LEU A 17 4.90 3.01 7.56
CA LEU A 17 6.29 2.59 7.75
C LEU A 17 6.58 1.43 6.80
N ILE A 18 7.58 1.62 5.94
CA ILE A 18 8.02 0.61 4.97
C ILE A 18 9.32 -0.03 5.47
N SER A 19 9.42 -1.36 5.31
CA SER A 19 10.60 -2.15 5.61
C SER A 19 10.71 -3.33 4.64
N GLU A 20 11.84 -4.04 4.70
CA GLU A 20 11.91 -5.37 4.10
C GLU A 20 10.90 -6.32 4.76
N ALA A 21 10.41 -7.29 3.99
CA ALA A 21 9.45 -8.28 4.49
C ALA A 21 9.98 -9.10 5.68
N THR A 22 11.29 -9.34 5.72
CA THR A 22 11.96 -10.06 6.82
C THR A 22 12.00 -9.26 8.12
N ASP A 23 11.92 -7.94 8.03
CA ASP A 23 12.12 -7.02 9.14
C ASP A 23 10.79 -6.50 9.71
N LEU A 24 9.65 -6.86 9.10
CA LEU A 24 8.32 -6.44 9.55
C LEU A 24 8.09 -6.75 11.05
N VAL A 25 8.54 -7.92 11.50
CA VAL A 25 8.37 -8.35 12.89
C VAL A 25 9.20 -7.50 13.86
N SER A 26 10.44 -7.16 13.49
CA SER A 26 11.30 -6.32 14.33
C SER A 26 10.77 -4.90 14.40
N VAL A 27 10.29 -4.36 13.27
CA VAL A 27 9.69 -3.02 13.20
C VAL A 27 8.45 -2.92 14.09
N ARG A 28 7.46 -3.81 13.94
CA ARG A 28 6.25 -3.76 14.78
C ARG A 28 6.54 -3.96 16.26
N THR A 29 7.49 -4.84 16.59
CA THR A 29 7.89 -5.07 17.99
C THR A 29 8.54 -3.83 18.59
N ALA A 30 9.33 -3.09 17.80
CA ALA A 30 9.93 -1.84 18.24
C ALA A 30 8.88 -0.75 18.49
N LEU A 31 7.88 -0.63 17.61
CA LEU A 31 6.74 0.28 17.79
C LEU A 31 5.98 -0.03 19.09
N GLN A 32 5.61 -1.30 19.30
CA GLN A 32 4.91 -1.73 20.51
C GLN A 32 5.73 -1.46 21.78
N ARG A 33 7.05 -1.69 21.75
CA ARG A 33 7.95 -1.37 22.88
C ARG A 33 8.06 0.13 23.15
N ALA A 34 7.93 0.96 22.12
CA ALA A 34 7.86 2.40 22.25
C ALA A 34 6.48 2.89 22.72
N GLY A 35 5.50 2.00 22.88
CA GLY A 35 4.13 2.34 23.25
C GLY A 35 3.31 2.91 22.10
N ILE A 36 3.76 2.71 20.85
CA ILE A 36 3.06 3.11 19.64
C ILE A 36 2.32 1.88 19.13
N ASP A 37 0.99 1.95 19.13
CA ASP A 37 0.16 0.92 18.51
C ASP A 37 0.07 1.15 17.01
N TYR A 38 -0.20 0.09 16.26
CA TYR A 38 -0.33 0.14 14.80
C TYR A 38 -1.67 -0.45 14.37
N GLU A 39 -2.24 0.06 13.29
CA GLU A 39 -3.52 -0.41 12.77
C GLU A 39 -3.35 -1.68 11.93
N SER A 40 -2.34 -1.72 11.06
CA SER A 40 -2.02 -2.89 10.24
C SER A 40 -0.52 -3.11 10.07
N ALA A 41 -0.13 -4.36 9.82
CA ALA A 41 1.25 -4.75 9.54
C ALA A 41 1.25 -5.99 8.64
N ASP A 42 1.30 -5.75 7.32
CA ASP A 42 1.20 -6.78 6.29
C ASP A 42 2.43 -6.78 5.40
N VAL A 43 2.72 -7.93 4.79
CA VAL A 43 3.75 -8.05 3.76
C VAL A 43 3.06 -7.84 2.41
N SER A 44 3.44 -6.78 1.70
CA SER A 44 2.91 -6.42 0.39
C SER A 44 4.04 -6.22 -0.62
N PHE A 45 3.71 -6.33 -1.91
CA PHE A 45 4.64 -5.94 -2.97
C PHE A 45 4.46 -4.46 -3.27
N LEU A 46 5.46 -3.66 -2.94
CA LEU A 46 5.51 -2.23 -3.26
C LEU A 46 6.28 -2.02 -4.57
N SER A 47 5.65 -1.34 -5.52
CA SER A 47 6.30 -0.97 -6.77
C SER A 47 7.27 0.17 -6.53
N THR A 48 8.49 0.07 -7.08
CA THR A 48 9.51 1.12 -6.99
C THR A 48 9.26 2.29 -7.95
N MET A 49 8.32 2.13 -8.90
CA MET A 49 7.93 3.17 -9.84
C MET A 49 6.41 3.13 -10.07
N ASN A 50 5.82 4.32 -10.13
CA ASN A 50 4.43 4.52 -10.49
C ASN A 50 4.31 5.00 -11.93
N ILE A 51 3.27 4.56 -12.62
CA ILE A 51 2.95 4.93 -14.00
C ILE A 51 1.72 5.82 -13.97
N THR A 52 1.90 7.10 -14.30
CA THR A 52 0.77 8.01 -14.45
C THR A 52 -0.10 7.60 -15.62
N VAL A 53 -1.39 7.42 -15.38
CA VAL A 53 -2.39 7.06 -16.39
C VAL A 53 -3.43 8.17 -16.55
N ASP A 54 -4.02 8.27 -17.73
CA ASP A 54 -5.16 9.14 -17.97
C ASP A 54 -6.45 8.59 -17.32
N ASP A 55 -7.47 9.43 -17.18
CA ASP A 55 -8.74 9.09 -16.52
C ASP A 55 -9.47 7.91 -17.20
N GLU A 56 -9.37 7.78 -18.54
CA GLU A 56 -10.03 6.68 -19.27
C GLU A 56 -9.33 5.34 -18.97
N THR A 57 -8.00 5.36 -18.95
CA THR A 57 -7.17 4.21 -18.61
C THR A 57 -7.34 3.82 -17.14
N ALA A 58 -7.36 4.79 -16.22
CA ALA A 58 -7.65 4.55 -14.81
C ALA A 58 -8.99 3.85 -14.61
N ALA A 59 -10.06 4.33 -15.25
CA ALA A 59 -11.39 3.71 -15.14
C ALA A 59 -11.43 2.25 -15.65
N LYS A 60 -10.63 1.91 -16.67
CA LYS A 60 -10.50 0.52 -17.15
C LYS A 60 -9.73 -0.35 -16.16
N ILE A 61 -8.69 0.19 -15.55
CA ILE A 61 -7.91 -0.51 -14.54
C ILE A 61 -8.78 -0.78 -13.30
N PHE A 62 -9.54 0.20 -12.81
CA PHE A 62 -10.45 0.01 -11.67
C PHE A 62 -11.45 -1.12 -11.90
N LYS A 63 -12.10 -1.17 -13.07
CA LYS A 63 -13.00 -2.27 -13.43
C LYS A 63 -12.31 -3.64 -13.46
N LEU A 64 -11.04 -3.67 -13.85
CA LEU A 64 -10.25 -4.89 -13.83
C LEU A 64 -9.92 -5.31 -12.39
N LEU A 65 -9.55 -4.36 -11.53
CA LEU A 65 -9.29 -4.62 -10.11
C LEU A 65 -10.54 -5.18 -9.44
N GLU A 66 -11.70 -4.54 -9.59
CA GLU A 66 -12.98 -5.02 -9.04
C GLU A 66 -13.29 -6.45 -9.49
N ALA A 67 -13.13 -6.75 -10.78
CA ALA A 67 -13.40 -8.09 -11.32
C ALA A 67 -12.43 -9.15 -10.78
N LEU A 68 -11.20 -8.76 -10.45
CA LEU A 68 -10.22 -9.64 -9.83
C LEU A 68 -10.52 -9.83 -8.33
N GLU A 69 -10.95 -8.79 -7.63
CA GLU A 69 -11.33 -8.83 -6.22
C GLU A 69 -12.61 -9.65 -5.95
N ASP A 70 -13.53 -9.70 -6.92
CA ASP A 70 -14.74 -10.54 -6.84
C ASP A 70 -14.42 -12.05 -6.99
N SER A 71 -13.18 -12.42 -7.32
CA SER A 71 -12.78 -13.82 -7.45
C SER A 71 -12.30 -14.38 -6.11
N ASP A 72 -13.01 -15.40 -5.62
CA ASP A 72 -12.66 -16.14 -4.39
C ASP A 72 -11.24 -16.79 -4.43
N GLU A 73 -10.66 -16.97 -5.62
CA GLU A 73 -9.33 -17.54 -5.81
C GLU A 73 -8.21 -16.49 -5.79
N VAL A 74 -8.55 -15.20 -5.89
CA VAL A 74 -7.58 -14.09 -5.89
C VAL A 74 -7.36 -13.62 -4.45
N GLN A 75 -6.12 -13.68 -4.00
CA GLN A 75 -5.76 -13.31 -2.62
C GLN A 75 -5.30 -11.86 -2.47
N SER A 76 -4.64 -11.31 -3.49
CA SER A 76 -4.14 -9.94 -3.48
C SER A 76 -3.91 -9.46 -4.90
N VAL A 77 -4.24 -8.20 -5.17
CA VAL A 77 -3.98 -7.53 -6.44
C VAL A 77 -3.06 -6.35 -6.18
N TYR A 78 -1.97 -6.26 -6.94
CA TYR A 78 -0.99 -5.18 -6.84
C TYR A 78 -0.93 -4.45 -8.16
N ALA A 79 -1.04 -3.13 -8.12
CA ALA A 79 -0.96 -2.29 -9.30
C ALA A 79 -0.11 -1.06 -9.00
N ASN A 80 0.60 -0.55 -10.01
CA ASN A 80 1.55 0.55 -9.87
C ASN A 80 1.14 1.77 -10.70
N PHE A 81 -0.15 1.99 -10.88
CA PHE A 81 -0.65 3.17 -11.60
C PHE A 81 -0.88 4.32 -10.63
N ASP A 82 -0.67 5.53 -11.13
CA ASP A 82 -1.00 6.78 -10.46
C ASP A 82 -2.09 7.48 -11.28
N ALA A 83 -3.21 7.79 -10.64
CA ALA A 83 -4.38 8.36 -11.26
C ALA A 83 -4.73 9.70 -10.60
N SER A 84 -5.32 10.60 -11.37
CA SER A 84 -5.74 11.90 -10.83
C SER A 84 -6.78 11.73 -9.71
N ASP A 85 -6.82 12.65 -8.74
CA ASP A 85 -7.85 12.66 -7.68
C ASP A 85 -9.27 12.56 -8.25
N ARG A 86 -9.49 13.15 -9.44
CA ARG A 86 -10.76 13.09 -10.15
C ARG A 86 -11.08 11.67 -10.62
N ALA A 87 -10.10 10.93 -11.14
CA ALA A 87 -10.27 9.55 -11.55
C ALA A 87 -10.48 8.63 -10.34
N LEU A 88 -9.76 8.86 -9.25
CA LEU A 88 -9.90 8.14 -7.98
C LEU A 88 -11.28 8.36 -7.33
N ALA A 89 -11.84 9.57 -7.42
CA ALA A 89 -13.16 9.89 -6.86
C ALA A 89 -14.34 9.33 -7.68
N GLN A 90 -14.09 8.76 -8.86
CA GLN A 90 -15.09 8.15 -9.74
C GLN A 90 -15.02 6.62 -9.79
N ALA A 91 -13.99 6.04 -9.19
CA ALA A 91 -13.91 4.62 -8.86
C ALA A 91 -14.79 4.34 -7.64
#